data_AF-A0AAV1GRF1-F1
#
_entry.id   AF-A0AAV1GRF1-F1
#
_cell.length_a   1.000
_cell.length_b   1.000
_cell.length_c   1.000
_cell.angle_alpha   90.00
_cell.angle_beta   90.00
_cell.angle_gamma   90.00
#
_symmetry.space_group_name_H-M   'P 1'
#
loop_
_entity.id
_entity.type
_entity.pdbx_description
1 polymer ?
#
loop_
_entity_poly.entity_id
_entity_poly.type
_entity_poly.pdbx_seq_one_letter_code
_entity_poly.pdbx_strand_id
1 'polypeptide(L)'
;MERSCGKQILVLVLVLISTHAEALFSRHMQDFIRAVQQVEDQDPESKPLSVLRSLRKAGGLIDAFIQHFLGDADSGGSDMTSDLSAYISRSVQHRVSEDAAEEGVVLTPDGTTVSLTPLLLGLEAGLLSKSNRSVRGLYQLTLTKDLDQAQRFGSPKNQLLGPDGCWDSVTQPQVFTLLDSPALLTTAQINGGMDGVVLGMEVSDRSRHPLKLSRLLMEYYCHQLDTGGLDSAPRLISRRRRDNFRELVEVSVLSRGGVSSVELQRRLEGRPKMEVREKKQLKAMLRKGVREFVSKFIGCPPIIPRCMWRAEPYRGTPTNLSLPLSFMFIHHTFIPGQPCLTFRQCSQDMRSMQRFHQDDRGWDDIGYR
;
A
#
# COMPACT_ATOMS: atom_id res chain seq x y z
N MET A 1 -26.93 1.48 -50.47
CA MET A 1 -25.90 2.16 -49.66
C MET A 1 -26.22 2.15 -48.15
N GLU A 2 -27.05 1.22 -47.64
CA GLU A 2 -27.58 1.32 -46.26
C GLU A 2 -27.14 0.20 -45.30
N ARG A 3 -26.33 -0.78 -45.73
CA ARG A 3 -25.85 -1.86 -44.84
C ARG A 3 -24.53 -1.59 -44.10
N SER A 4 -23.88 -0.45 -44.37
CA SER A 4 -22.58 -0.10 -43.78
C SER A 4 -22.69 0.75 -42.50
N CYS A 5 -23.79 1.52 -42.36
CA CYS A 5 -23.97 2.48 -41.26
C CYS A 5 -24.20 1.77 -39.89
N GLY A 6 -24.98 0.69 -39.86
CA GLY A 6 -25.26 -0.05 -38.62
C GLY A 6 -24.04 -0.75 -38.02
N LYS A 7 -23.09 -1.20 -38.86
CA LYS A 7 -21.83 -1.80 -38.37
C LYS A 7 -20.88 -0.75 -37.81
N GLN A 8 -20.80 0.43 -38.42
CA GLN A 8 -19.96 1.52 -37.92
C GLN A 8 -20.49 2.10 -36.61
N ILE A 9 -21.81 2.25 -36.45
CA ILE A 9 -22.43 2.70 -35.19
C ILE A 9 -22.22 1.68 -34.07
N LEU A 10 -22.37 0.38 -34.35
CA LEU A 10 -22.13 -0.67 -33.35
C LEU A 10 -20.66 -0.70 -32.90
N VAL A 11 -19.71 -0.55 -33.84
CA VAL A 11 -18.28 -0.45 -33.53
C VAL A 11 -17.98 0.82 -32.75
N LEU A 12 -18.58 1.96 -33.09
CA LEU A 12 -18.38 3.21 -32.35
C LEU A 12 -18.93 3.11 -30.91
N VAL A 13 -20.10 2.50 -30.72
CA VAL A 13 -20.70 2.27 -29.41
C VAL A 13 -19.88 1.26 -28.60
N LEU A 14 -19.38 0.18 -29.22
CA LEU A 14 -18.48 -0.77 -28.56
C LEU A 14 -17.15 -0.12 -28.15
N VAL A 15 -16.57 0.73 -28.99
CA VAL A 15 -15.33 1.49 -28.69
C VAL A 15 -15.58 2.55 -27.61
N LEU A 16 -16.74 3.21 -27.60
CA LEU A 16 -17.14 4.14 -26.54
C LEU A 16 -17.38 3.42 -25.21
N ILE A 17 -17.95 2.22 -25.22
CA ILE A 17 -18.16 1.41 -24.00
C ILE A 17 -16.82 0.90 -23.46
N SER A 18 -15.91 0.43 -24.31
CA SER A 18 -14.59 -0.05 -23.87
C SER A 18 -13.67 1.08 -23.39
N THR A 19 -13.74 2.26 -24.01
CA THR A 19 -13.04 3.46 -23.50
C THR A 19 -13.68 4.01 -22.21
N HIS A 20 -14.99 3.85 -22.00
CA HIS A 20 -15.66 4.23 -20.74
C HIS A 20 -15.40 3.23 -19.61
N ALA A 21 -15.23 1.94 -19.91
CA ALA A 21 -14.84 0.93 -18.92
C ALA A 21 -13.42 1.15 -18.40
N GLU A 22 -12.48 1.53 -19.28
CA GLU A 22 -11.12 1.93 -18.88
C GLU A 22 -11.09 3.28 -18.13
N ALA A 23 -12.07 4.16 -18.36
CA ALA A 23 -12.17 5.48 -17.72
C ALA A 23 -12.77 5.47 -16.30
N LEU A 24 -13.25 4.33 -15.78
CA LEU A 24 -14.03 4.29 -14.55
C LEU A 24 -13.22 4.14 -13.24
N PHE A 25 -11.98 3.67 -13.30
CA PHE A 25 -11.20 3.42 -12.10
C PHE A 25 -9.86 4.16 -12.09
N SER A 26 -9.71 5.09 -11.14
CA SER A 26 -8.41 5.67 -10.83
C SER A 26 -7.61 4.77 -9.88
N ARG A 27 -6.43 5.22 -9.47
CA ARG A 27 -5.60 4.55 -8.45
C ARG A 27 -6.00 4.89 -7.01
N HIS A 28 -7.25 5.29 -6.76
CA HIS A 28 -7.75 5.47 -5.39
C HIS A 28 -8.12 4.14 -4.74
N MET A 29 -7.92 4.03 -3.43
CA MET A 29 -8.34 2.85 -2.66
C MET A 29 -9.85 2.60 -2.77
N GLN A 30 -10.69 3.65 -2.83
CA GLN A 30 -12.13 3.48 -3.05
C GLN A 30 -12.48 2.82 -4.39
N ASP A 31 -11.71 3.11 -5.45
CA ASP A 31 -11.90 2.47 -6.76
C ASP A 31 -11.58 0.99 -6.67
N PHE A 32 -10.48 0.64 -6.00
CA PHE A 32 -10.15 -0.76 -5.74
C PHE A 32 -11.24 -1.46 -4.92
N ILE A 33 -11.76 -0.84 -3.86
CA ILE A 33 -12.84 -1.41 -3.05
C ILE A 33 -14.12 -1.59 -3.88
N ARG A 34 -14.46 -0.64 -4.75
CA ARG A 34 -15.58 -0.77 -5.70
C ARG A 34 -15.38 -1.94 -6.66
N ALA A 35 -14.15 -2.13 -7.17
CA ALA A 35 -13.83 -3.27 -8.01
C ALA A 35 -14.00 -4.60 -7.24
N VAL A 36 -13.55 -4.68 -5.99
CA VAL A 36 -13.78 -5.85 -5.12
C VAL A 36 -15.28 -6.10 -4.92
N GLN A 37 -16.07 -5.05 -4.68
CA GLN A 37 -17.52 -5.16 -4.55
C GLN A 37 -18.16 -5.70 -5.83
N GLN A 38 -17.71 -5.26 -7.01
CA GLN A 38 -18.21 -5.81 -8.28
C GLN A 38 -17.90 -7.31 -8.46
N VAL A 39 -16.77 -7.80 -7.93
CA VAL A 39 -16.50 -9.26 -7.87
C VAL A 39 -17.50 -9.97 -6.97
N GLU A 40 -17.76 -9.40 -5.80
CA GLU A 40 -18.72 -9.94 -4.83
C GLU A 40 -20.17 -9.92 -5.33
N ASP A 41 -20.52 -8.96 -6.18
CA ASP A 41 -21.87 -8.82 -6.75
C ASP A 41 -22.10 -9.80 -7.92
N GLN A 42 -21.03 -10.23 -8.61
CA GLN A 42 -21.10 -11.27 -9.65
C GLN A 42 -21.43 -12.66 -9.08
N ASP A 43 -21.01 -12.93 -7.84
CA ASP A 43 -21.36 -14.13 -7.08
C ASP A 43 -21.70 -13.76 -5.63
N PRO A 44 -22.96 -13.38 -5.33
CA PRO A 44 -23.37 -12.91 -4.01
C PRO A 44 -23.14 -13.91 -2.86
N GLU A 45 -23.11 -15.22 -3.17
CA GLU A 45 -22.88 -16.31 -2.21
C GLU A 45 -21.39 -16.59 -1.99
N SER A 46 -20.51 -15.96 -2.79
CA SER A 46 -19.07 -16.08 -2.64
C SER A 46 -18.61 -15.64 -1.25
N LYS A 47 -17.81 -16.50 -0.62
CA LYS A 47 -17.14 -16.17 0.63
C LYS A 47 -15.94 -15.27 0.35
N PRO A 48 -15.52 -14.40 1.29
CA PRO A 48 -14.36 -13.54 1.12
C PRO A 48 -13.08 -14.26 0.66
N LEU A 49 -12.89 -15.52 1.09
CA LEU A 49 -11.75 -16.33 0.65
C LEU A 49 -11.78 -16.65 -0.85
N SER A 50 -12.95 -16.94 -1.42
CA SER A 50 -13.11 -17.17 -2.86
C SER A 50 -12.86 -15.89 -3.65
N VAL A 51 -13.35 -14.75 -3.15
CA VAL A 51 -13.09 -13.43 -3.73
C VAL A 51 -11.59 -13.14 -3.77
N LEU A 52 -10.87 -13.36 -2.65
CA LEU A 52 -9.41 -13.19 -2.61
C LEU A 52 -8.68 -14.09 -3.60
N ARG A 53 -9.11 -15.35 -3.77
CA ARG A 53 -8.53 -16.25 -4.79
C ARG A 53 -8.73 -15.71 -6.21
N SER A 54 -9.92 -15.20 -6.54
CA SER A 54 -10.18 -14.56 -7.83
C SER A 54 -9.29 -13.32 -8.04
N LEU A 55 -9.17 -12.46 -7.02
CA LEU A 55 -8.29 -11.28 -7.06
C LEU A 55 -6.82 -11.68 -7.22
N ARG A 56 -6.37 -12.71 -6.50
CA ARG A 56 -5.02 -13.24 -6.56
C ARG A 56 -4.70 -13.81 -7.94
N LYS A 57 -5.63 -14.56 -8.53
CA LYS A 57 -5.54 -15.10 -9.89
C LYS A 57 -5.47 -13.98 -10.92
N ALA A 58 -6.39 -13.02 -10.89
CA ALA A 58 -6.40 -11.87 -11.81
C ALA A 58 -5.14 -10.99 -11.65
N GLY A 59 -4.64 -10.86 -10.43
CA GLY A 59 -3.39 -10.18 -10.11
C GLY A 59 -2.12 -10.93 -10.56
N GLY A 60 -2.22 -12.16 -11.10
CA GLY A 60 -1.06 -12.96 -11.47
C GLY A 60 -0.19 -13.39 -10.29
N LEU A 61 -0.75 -13.39 -9.07
CA LEU A 61 -0.06 -13.70 -7.82
C LEU A 61 -0.07 -15.22 -7.55
N ILE A 62 0.50 -15.98 -8.48
CA ILE A 62 0.42 -17.45 -8.53
C ILE A 62 1.80 -18.12 -8.45
N ASP A 63 2.83 -17.40 -8.03
CA ASP A 63 4.18 -17.98 -7.93
C ASP A 63 4.28 -19.10 -6.88
N ALA A 64 5.31 -19.95 -7.01
CA ALA A 64 5.50 -21.12 -6.16
C ALA A 64 5.62 -20.78 -4.66
N PHE A 65 6.12 -19.59 -4.31
CA PHE A 65 6.24 -19.16 -2.92
C PHE A 65 4.89 -18.79 -2.33
N ILE A 66 4.06 -18.08 -3.09
CA ILE A 66 2.67 -17.80 -2.69
C ILE A 66 1.89 -19.12 -2.55
N GLN A 67 1.96 -20.00 -3.56
CA GLN A 67 1.27 -21.29 -3.55
C GLN A 67 1.72 -22.18 -2.37
N HIS A 68 2.98 -22.10 -1.93
CA HIS A 68 3.47 -22.84 -0.77
C HIS A 68 2.70 -22.52 0.53
N PHE A 69 2.22 -21.28 0.68
CA PHE A 69 1.49 -20.84 1.87
C PHE A 69 -0.03 -20.85 1.67
N LEU A 70 -0.52 -20.41 0.52
CA LEU A 70 -1.95 -20.17 0.27
C LEU A 70 -2.62 -21.30 -0.54
N GLY A 71 -1.84 -22.18 -1.16
CA GLY A 71 -2.33 -23.18 -2.10
C GLY A 71 -2.71 -22.58 -3.46
N ASP A 72 -3.35 -23.41 -4.29
CA ASP A 72 -3.72 -23.06 -5.65
C ASP A 72 -4.86 -22.03 -5.70
N ALA A 73 -4.69 -20.98 -6.50
CA ALA A 73 -5.72 -19.97 -6.75
C ALA A 73 -6.89 -20.52 -7.57
N ASP A 74 -6.63 -21.52 -8.42
CA ASP A 74 -7.65 -22.12 -9.30
C ASP A 74 -8.65 -22.99 -8.52
N SER A 75 -8.37 -23.28 -7.25
CA SER A 75 -9.29 -23.99 -6.37
C SER A 75 -10.39 -23.06 -5.82
N GLY A 76 -11.41 -22.78 -6.63
CA GLY A 76 -12.67 -22.17 -6.16
C GLY A 76 -12.74 -20.64 -6.15
N GLY A 77 -12.04 -19.96 -7.07
CA GLY A 77 -12.34 -18.59 -7.47
C GLY A 77 -13.39 -18.55 -8.57
N SER A 78 -14.30 -17.57 -8.53
CA SER A 78 -15.24 -17.28 -9.62
C SER A 78 -14.54 -16.55 -10.78
N ASP A 79 -14.97 -16.83 -12.01
CA ASP A 79 -14.53 -16.09 -13.19
C ASP A 79 -15.06 -14.66 -13.14
N MET A 80 -14.21 -13.71 -13.52
CA MET A 80 -14.50 -12.28 -13.54
C MET A 80 -14.61 -11.78 -14.98
N THR A 81 -15.32 -10.68 -15.20
CA THR A 81 -15.35 -10.01 -16.51
C THR A 81 -13.94 -9.59 -16.94
N SER A 82 -13.69 -9.55 -18.25
CA SER A 82 -12.38 -9.18 -18.83
C SER A 82 -11.88 -7.84 -18.32
N ASP A 83 -12.77 -6.85 -18.25
CA ASP A 83 -12.42 -5.47 -17.90
C ASP A 83 -12.04 -5.36 -16.42
N LEU A 84 -12.79 -6.06 -15.56
CA LEU A 84 -12.51 -6.11 -14.12
C LEU A 84 -11.21 -6.88 -13.84
N SER A 85 -11.00 -8.01 -14.53
CA SER A 85 -9.75 -8.77 -14.46
C SER A 85 -8.55 -7.93 -14.89
N ALA A 86 -8.67 -7.15 -15.98
CA ALA A 86 -7.62 -6.25 -16.45
C ALA A 86 -7.33 -5.12 -15.45
N TYR A 87 -8.36 -4.54 -14.82
CA TYR A 87 -8.18 -3.54 -13.77
C TYR A 87 -7.47 -4.12 -12.54
N ILE A 88 -7.90 -5.29 -12.06
CA ILE A 88 -7.28 -5.96 -10.90
C ILE A 88 -5.83 -6.33 -11.20
N SER A 89 -5.56 -6.88 -12.39
CA SER A 89 -4.21 -7.20 -12.84
C SER A 89 -3.28 -6.00 -12.74
N ARG A 90 -3.68 -4.85 -13.30
CA ARG A 90 -2.89 -3.60 -13.23
C ARG A 90 -2.79 -3.02 -11.82
N SER A 91 -3.79 -3.22 -10.97
CA SER A 91 -3.86 -2.64 -9.62
C SER A 91 -3.11 -3.45 -8.59
N VAL A 92 -3.01 -4.76 -8.77
CA VAL A 92 -2.40 -5.67 -7.81
C VAL A 92 -0.94 -5.94 -8.13
N GLN A 93 -0.56 -6.09 -9.41
CA GLN A 93 0.81 -6.40 -9.79
C GLN A 93 1.78 -5.28 -9.40
N HIS A 94 2.62 -5.57 -8.42
CA HIS A 94 3.65 -4.66 -7.97
C HIS A 94 4.87 -4.71 -8.87
N ARG A 95 5.33 -3.53 -9.31
CA ARG A 95 6.61 -3.35 -9.99
C ARG A 95 7.10 -1.92 -9.82
N VAL A 96 8.41 -1.73 -9.89
CA VAL A 96 9.03 -0.40 -10.00
C VAL A 96 9.76 -0.35 -11.34
N SER A 97 9.41 0.61 -12.18
CA SER A 97 10.04 0.82 -13.49
C SER A 97 11.41 1.50 -13.36
N GLU A 98 12.16 1.54 -14.47
CA GLU A 98 13.44 2.25 -14.55
C GLU A 98 13.27 3.76 -14.31
N ASP A 99 12.14 4.34 -14.71
CA ASP A 99 11.78 5.76 -14.49
C ASP A 99 11.25 6.03 -13.07
N ALA A 100 11.47 5.10 -12.14
CA ALA A 100 11.03 5.17 -10.75
C ALA A 100 9.50 5.26 -10.57
N ALA A 101 8.72 4.89 -11.60
CA ALA A 101 7.28 4.75 -11.47
C ALA A 101 6.96 3.43 -10.77
N GLU A 102 6.19 3.49 -9.70
CA GLU A 102 5.76 2.33 -8.94
C GLU A 102 4.30 1.99 -9.26
N GLU A 103 4.07 0.73 -9.62
CA GLU A 103 2.76 0.17 -9.94
C GLU A 103 2.33 -0.85 -8.88
N GLY A 104 1.07 -1.27 -8.94
CA GLY A 104 0.50 -2.16 -7.93
C GLY A 104 0.20 -1.46 -6.59
N VAL A 105 0.09 -0.13 -6.62
CA VAL A 105 -0.14 0.74 -5.47
C VAL A 105 -1.35 1.64 -5.67
N VAL A 106 -1.96 2.05 -4.56
CA VAL A 106 -3.15 2.91 -4.53
C VAL A 106 -3.04 4.00 -3.47
N LEU A 107 -3.65 5.15 -3.75
CA LEU A 107 -3.78 6.28 -2.83
C LEU A 107 -4.91 6.02 -1.83
N THR A 108 -4.61 6.07 -0.53
CA THR A 108 -5.60 5.92 0.54
C THR A 108 -6.17 7.26 1.00
N PRO A 109 -7.36 7.28 1.63
CA PRO A 109 -8.05 8.52 2.03
C PRO A 109 -7.34 9.31 3.14
N ASP A 110 -6.40 8.67 3.84
CA ASP A 110 -5.51 9.28 4.82
C ASP A 110 -4.26 9.95 4.20
N GLY A 111 -4.13 9.92 2.87
CA GLY A 111 -3.02 10.53 2.12
C GLY A 111 -1.80 9.65 1.97
N THR A 112 -1.80 8.43 2.54
CA THR A 112 -0.72 7.47 2.34
C THR A 112 -0.90 6.67 1.04
N THR A 113 0.16 5.97 0.62
CA THR A 113 0.13 5.06 -0.53
C THR A 113 0.37 3.64 -0.05
N VAL A 114 -0.36 2.68 -0.62
CA VAL A 114 -0.38 1.27 -0.19
C VAL A 114 -0.22 0.35 -1.38
N SER A 115 0.67 -0.63 -1.29
CA SER A 115 0.73 -1.75 -2.24
C SER A 115 -0.34 -2.79 -1.94
N LEU A 116 -1.06 -3.22 -2.98
CA LEU A 116 -2.17 -4.16 -2.82
C LEU A 116 -1.72 -5.62 -2.73
N THR A 117 -0.61 -6.00 -3.35
CA THR A 117 -0.09 -7.39 -3.29
C THR A 117 0.08 -7.89 -1.84
N PRO A 118 0.90 -7.27 -0.98
CA PRO A 118 1.13 -7.80 0.36
C PRO A 118 -0.14 -7.71 1.24
N LEU A 119 -1.00 -6.71 1.02
CA LEU A 119 -2.31 -6.59 1.67
C LEU A 119 -3.19 -7.82 1.41
N LEU A 120 -3.39 -8.16 0.13
CA LEU A 120 -4.26 -9.27 -0.27
C LEU A 120 -3.71 -10.62 0.20
N LEU A 121 -2.40 -10.83 0.12
CA LEU A 121 -1.77 -12.06 0.60
C LEU A 121 -1.92 -12.24 2.12
N GLY A 122 -1.84 -11.15 2.89
CA GLY A 122 -2.04 -11.18 4.34
C GLY A 122 -3.47 -11.53 4.73
N LEU A 123 -4.45 -10.94 4.06
CA LEU A 123 -5.88 -11.25 4.21
C LEU A 123 -6.20 -12.72 3.90
N GLU A 124 -5.69 -13.25 2.79
CA GLU A 124 -5.93 -14.65 2.40
C GLU A 124 -5.30 -15.62 3.40
N ALA A 125 -4.08 -15.34 3.84
CA ALA A 125 -3.42 -16.12 4.89
C ALA A 125 -4.24 -16.14 6.20
N GLY A 126 -4.79 -14.97 6.58
CA GLY A 126 -5.67 -14.82 7.74
C GLY A 126 -6.90 -15.70 7.67
N LEU A 127 -7.66 -15.61 6.57
CA LEU A 127 -8.89 -16.38 6.38
C LEU A 127 -8.66 -17.89 6.23
N LEU A 128 -7.49 -18.30 5.75
CA LEU A 128 -7.07 -19.71 5.72
C LEU A 128 -6.62 -20.23 7.08
N SER A 129 -6.33 -19.34 8.04
CA SER A 129 -5.83 -19.74 9.34
C SER A 129 -6.83 -20.59 10.11
N LYS A 130 -6.30 -21.59 10.81
CA LYS A 130 -7.06 -22.40 11.77
C LYS A 130 -6.89 -21.90 13.21
N SER A 131 -6.06 -20.88 13.42
CA SER A 131 -5.69 -20.34 14.73
C SER A 131 -5.74 -18.81 14.70
N ASN A 132 -6.33 -18.22 15.74
CA ASN A 132 -6.36 -16.78 15.94
C ASN A 132 -5.08 -16.23 16.59
N ARG A 133 -4.13 -17.10 16.97
CA ARG A 133 -2.85 -16.69 17.59
C ARG A 133 -1.67 -16.72 16.62
N SER A 134 -1.78 -17.47 15.54
CA SER A 134 -0.67 -17.68 14.61
C SER A 134 -1.20 -17.95 13.22
N VAL A 135 -0.93 -17.03 12.30
CA VAL A 135 -1.25 -17.16 10.88
C VAL A 135 -0.01 -17.65 10.12
N ARG A 136 -0.11 -18.83 9.50
CA ARG A 136 1.02 -19.44 8.78
C ARG A 136 1.41 -18.56 7.59
N GLY A 137 2.70 -18.22 7.49
CA GLY A 137 3.22 -17.48 6.35
C GLY A 137 2.92 -15.99 6.36
N LEU A 138 2.25 -15.45 7.39
CA LEU A 138 1.76 -14.07 7.37
C LEU A 138 2.87 -13.06 7.11
N TYR A 139 3.92 -13.05 7.95
CA TYR A 139 5.08 -12.18 7.75
C TYR A 139 5.86 -12.53 6.48
N GLN A 140 5.86 -13.83 6.09
CA GLN A 140 6.55 -14.30 4.90
C GLN A 140 5.98 -13.64 3.65
N LEU A 141 4.66 -13.72 3.49
CA LEU A 141 3.89 -13.22 2.37
C LEU A 141 3.82 -11.68 2.31
N THR A 142 3.72 -11.03 3.47
CA THR A 142 3.43 -9.58 3.56
C THR A 142 4.66 -8.70 3.56
N LEU A 143 5.76 -9.13 4.21
CA LEU A 143 6.92 -8.25 4.46
C LEU A 143 8.24 -8.79 3.90
N THR A 144 8.30 -10.08 3.54
CA THR A 144 9.59 -10.71 3.21
C THR A 144 9.63 -11.44 1.87
N LYS A 145 8.49 -11.55 1.17
CA LYS A 145 8.39 -12.26 -0.12
C LYS A 145 9.43 -11.74 -1.11
N ASP A 146 9.55 -10.43 -1.21
CA ASP A 146 10.38 -9.79 -2.24
C ASP A 146 11.85 -9.64 -1.81
N LEU A 147 12.24 -10.11 -0.60
CA LEU A 147 13.62 -9.96 -0.10
C LEU A 147 14.65 -10.75 -0.91
N ASP A 148 14.30 -11.94 -1.43
CA ASP A 148 15.25 -12.72 -2.22
C ASP A 148 15.52 -12.06 -3.58
N GLN A 149 14.48 -11.57 -4.26
CA GLN A 149 14.63 -10.80 -5.49
C GLN A 149 15.46 -9.53 -5.21
N ALA A 150 15.13 -8.81 -4.15
CA ALA A 150 15.83 -7.59 -3.77
C ALA A 150 17.32 -7.87 -3.43
N GLN A 151 17.64 -8.99 -2.76
CA GLN A 151 19.03 -9.40 -2.49
C GLN A 151 19.82 -9.61 -3.79
N ARG A 152 19.21 -10.19 -4.83
CA ARG A 152 19.89 -10.52 -6.09
C ARG A 152 20.25 -9.27 -6.90
N PHE A 153 19.32 -8.32 -7.01
CA PHE A 153 19.48 -7.14 -7.85
C PHE A 153 20.20 -6.00 -7.13
N GLY A 154 20.19 -6.00 -5.80
CA GLY A 154 20.88 -5.01 -4.97
C GLY A 154 20.27 -3.62 -5.09
N SER A 155 20.23 -2.87 -3.97
CA SER A 155 20.02 -1.42 -4.06
C SER A 155 21.38 -0.75 -4.28
N PRO A 156 21.50 0.20 -5.23
CA PRO A 156 22.75 0.95 -5.45
C PRO A 156 23.32 1.58 -4.17
N LYS A 157 22.47 1.83 -3.16
CA LYS A 157 22.82 2.49 -1.90
C LYS A 157 22.78 1.56 -0.67
N ASN A 158 22.59 0.24 -0.84
CA ASN A 158 22.34 -0.71 0.26
C ASN A 158 21.20 -0.27 1.22
N GLN A 159 20.25 0.50 0.71
CA GLN A 159 19.10 0.94 1.48
C GLN A 159 18.04 -0.16 1.41
N LEU A 160 17.54 -0.62 2.57
CA LEU A 160 16.52 -1.67 2.60
C LEU A 160 15.10 -1.10 2.47
N LEU A 161 14.85 0.10 3.01
CA LEU A 161 13.50 0.62 3.19
C LEU A 161 13.31 2.00 2.56
N GLY A 162 12.12 2.20 1.97
CA GLY A 162 11.74 3.39 1.23
C GLY A 162 12.13 3.31 -0.25
N PRO A 163 12.16 4.45 -0.96
CA PRO A 163 11.62 5.73 -0.56
C PRO A 163 10.08 5.75 -0.58
N ASP A 164 9.51 6.91 -0.29
CA ASP A 164 8.11 7.20 -0.62
C ASP A 164 8.06 7.89 -1.99
N GLY A 165 6.88 8.29 -2.43
CA GLY A 165 6.68 8.90 -3.74
C GLY A 165 5.58 9.96 -3.77
N CYS A 166 5.26 10.37 -4.99
CA CYS A 166 4.25 11.37 -5.30
C CYS A 166 3.32 10.85 -6.37
N TRP A 167 2.03 11.08 -6.18
CA TRP A 167 1.06 10.93 -7.26
C TRP A 167 1.11 12.14 -8.19
N ASP A 168 1.02 11.89 -9.49
CA ASP A 168 0.80 12.91 -10.52
C ASP A 168 -0.42 13.80 -10.19
N SER A 169 -1.46 13.20 -9.64
CA SER A 169 -2.66 13.89 -9.19
C SER A 169 -3.30 13.20 -7.99
N VAL A 170 -3.39 13.88 -6.85
CA VAL A 170 -4.13 13.35 -5.69
C VAL A 170 -5.64 13.31 -5.87
N THR A 171 -6.20 13.98 -6.88
CA THR A 171 -7.64 13.95 -7.18
C THR A 171 -7.98 12.81 -8.14
N GLN A 172 -7.11 12.54 -9.11
CA GLN A 172 -7.29 11.49 -10.10
C GLN A 172 -5.95 10.77 -10.33
N PRO A 173 -5.49 9.97 -9.36
CA PRO A 173 -4.15 9.39 -9.36
C PRO A 173 -4.03 8.36 -10.48
N GLN A 174 -2.96 8.47 -11.28
CA GLN A 174 -2.65 7.54 -12.35
C GLN A 174 -1.23 6.98 -12.23
N VAL A 175 -0.27 7.85 -11.91
CA VAL A 175 1.16 7.50 -11.84
C VAL A 175 1.71 7.89 -10.48
N PHE A 176 2.30 6.92 -9.79
CA PHE A 176 3.05 7.15 -8.56
C PHE A 176 4.54 7.09 -8.85
N THR A 177 5.26 8.17 -8.60
CA THR A 177 6.70 8.27 -8.88
C THR A 177 7.48 8.40 -7.57
N LEU A 178 8.50 7.55 -7.39
CA LEU A 178 9.35 7.58 -6.21
C LEU A 178 10.18 8.87 -6.14
N LEU A 179 10.33 9.42 -4.94
CA LEU A 179 11.06 10.67 -4.70
C LEU A 179 12.59 10.51 -4.69
N ASP A 180 13.07 9.30 -4.40
CA ASP A 180 14.50 8.97 -4.38
C ASP A 180 14.75 7.67 -5.15
N SER A 181 16.02 7.26 -5.21
CA SER A 181 16.41 5.96 -5.75
C SER A 181 15.66 4.81 -5.05
N PRO A 182 15.17 3.81 -5.78
CA PRO A 182 14.48 2.66 -5.19
C PRO A 182 15.34 1.94 -4.14
N ALA A 183 14.76 1.68 -2.97
CA ALA A 183 15.31 0.74 -2.00
C ALA A 183 14.76 -0.68 -2.27
N LEU A 184 15.17 -1.65 -1.44
CA LEU A 184 14.71 -3.03 -1.56
C LEU A 184 13.18 -3.19 -1.33
N LEU A 185 12.60 -2.35 -0.48
CA LEU A 185 11.15 -2.27 -0.24
C LEU A 185 10.71 -0.81 -0.20
N THR A 186 9.76 -0.43 -1.04
CA THR A 186 9.18 0.93 -1.04
C THR A 186 8.34 1.18 0.22
N THR A 187 8.04 2.45 0.49
CA THR A 187 7.12 2.83 1.58
C THR A 187 5.72 2.25 1.34
N ALA A 188 5.26 2.18 0.09
CA ALA A 188 3.96 1.61 -0.27
C ALA A 188 3.88 0.10 -0.03
N GLN A 189 4.92 -0.65 -0.38
CA GLN A 189 5.04 -2.08 -0.05
C GLN A 189 4.99 -2.30 1.46
N ILE A 190 5.72 -1.49 2.23
CA ILE A 190 5.74 -1.59 3.69
C ILE A 190 4.36 -1.28 4.29
N ASN A 191 3.68 -0.23 3.83
CA ASN A 191 2.33 0.09 4.29
C ASN A 191 1.34 -1.04 3.99
N GLY A 192 1.37 -1.59 2.77
CA GLY A 192 0.55 -2.74 2.39
C GLY A 192 0.87 -4.02 3.15
N GLY A 193 2.15 -4.26 3.46
CA GLY A 193 2.57 -5.36 4.30
C GLY A 193 2.11 -5.22 5.74
N MET A 194 2.19 -4.02 6.33
CA MET A 194 1.64 -3.77 7.66
C MET A 194 0.12 -3.97 7.69
N ASP A 195 -0.60 -3.45 6.69
CA ASP A 195 -2.06 -3.63 6.58
C ASP A 195 -2.43 -5.11 6.39
N GLY A 196 -1.69 -5.84 5.56
CA GLY A 196 -1.87 -7.27 5.35
C GLY A 196 -1.65 -8.09 6.62
N VAL A 197 -0.67 -7.72 7.47
CA VAL A 197 -0.48 -8.34 8.79
C VAL A 197 -1.63 -7.99 9.73
N VAL A 198 -2.00 -6.71 9.83
CA VAL A 198 -3.06 -6.24 10.74
C VAL A 198 -4.39 -6.89 10.40
N LEU A 199 -4.83 -6.80 9.14
CA LEU A 199 -6.09 -7.36 8.70
C LEU A 199 -6.05 -8.89 8.63
N GLY A 200 -4.92 -9.47 8.23
CA GLY A 200 -4.73 -10.93 8.24
C GLY A 200 -4.85 -11.54 9.64
N MET A 201 -4.27 -10.89 10.65
CA MET A 201 -4.47 -11.30 12.04
C MET A 201 -5.92 -11.10 12.49
N GLU A 202 -6.54 -9.97 12.15
CA GLU A 202 -7.93 -9.69 12.52
C GLU A 202 -8.89 -10.77 12.00
N VAL A 203 -8.81 -11.10 10.71
CA VAL A 203 -9.71 -12.09 10.09
C VAL A 203 -9.33 -13.54 10.38
N SER A 204 -8.25 -13.79 11.10
CA SER A 204 -7.88 -15.15 11.55
C SER A 204 -8.75 -15.64 12.72
N ASP A 205 -9.44 -14.73 13.40
CA ASP A 205 -10.48 -15.06 14.35
C ASP A 205 -11.80 -15.32 13.61
N ARG A 206 -12.27 -16.57 13.64
CA ARG A 206 -13.50 -16.99 12.97
C ARG A 206 -14.75 -16.21 13.40
N SER A 207 -14.77 -15.73 14.64
CA SER A 207 -15.87 -14.89 15.14
C SER A 207 -15.91 -13.51 14.49
N ARG A 208 -14.81 -13.10 13.86
CA ARG A 208 -14.61 -11.80 13.21
C ARG A 208 -14.50 -11.92 11.68
N HIS A 209 -14.87 -13.07 11.12
CA HIS A 209 -14.88 -13.22 9.67
C HIS A 209 -15.81 -12.19 9.04
N PRO A 210 -15.32 -11.40 8.07
CA PRO A 210 -16.17 -10.46 7.38
C PRO A 210 -17.20 -11.23 6.55
N LEU A 211 -18.41 -10.68 6.43
CA LEU A 211 -19.40 -11.20 5.49
C LEU A 211 -19.01 -10.85 4.04
N LYS A 212 -18.42 -9.67 3.85
CA LYS A 212 -17.93 -9.15 2.57
C LYS A 212 -16.56 -8.49 2.77
N LEU A 213 -15.62 -8.81 1.89
CA LEU A 213 -14.28 -8.22 1.85
C LEU A 213 -14.33 -6.72 1.54
N SER A 214 -15.18 -6.29 0.60
CA SER A 214 -15.33 -4.86 0.26
C SER A 214 -15.72 -4.03 1.49
N ARG A 215 -16.63 -4.55 2.33
CA ARG A 215 -17.05 -3.92 3.58
C ARG A 215 -15.90 -3.80 4.58
N LEU A 216 -15.12 -4.86 4.79
CA LEU A 216 -13.94 -4.82 5.66
C LEU A 216 -12.95 -3.73 5.21
N LEU A 217 -12.65 -3.68 3.90
CA LEU A 217 -11.72 -2.69 3.35
C LEU A 217 -12.29 -1.27 3.45
N MET A 218 -13.60 -1.10 3.26
CA MET A 218 -14.29 0.18 3.43
C MET A 218 -14.20 0.67 4.88
N GLU A 219 -14.51 -0.18 5.85
CA GLU A 219 -14.43 0.15 7.28
C GLU A 219 -12.98 0.48 7.70
N TYR A 220 -11.98 -0.22 7.15
CA TYR A 220 -10.58 0.01 7.47
C TYR A 220 -10.02 1.29 6.82
N TYR A 221 -10.15 1.45 5.50
CA TYR A 221 -9.49 2.53 4.76
C TYR A 221 -10.31 3.82 4.65
N CYS A 222 -11.64 3.72 4.66
CA CYS A 222 -12.52 4.84 4.35
C CYS A 222 -13.28 5.38 5.57
N HIS A 223 -12.84 5.03 6.78
CA HIS A 223 -13.40 5.58 8.00
C HIS A 223 -13.24 7.10 8.06
N GLN A 224 -14.35 7.80 8.29
CA GLN A 224 -14.39 9.26 8.46
C GLN A 224 -14.32 9.59 9.95
N LEU A 225 -13.36 10.44 10.32
CA LEU A 225 -13.26 10.92 11.70
C LEU A 225 -14.36 11.94 11.98
N ASP A 226 -14.90 11.87 13.18
CA ASP A 226 -15.77 12.91 13.75
C ASP A 226 -14.94 13.99 14.44
N THR A 227 -15.61 14.91 15.14
CA THR A 227 -14.98 16.01 15.87
C THR A 227 -14.08 15.56 17.03
N GLY A 228 -14.22 14.31 17.51
CA GLY A 228 -13.30 13.69 18.47
C GLY A 228 -12.00 13.19 17.85
N GLY A 229 -11.85 13.28 16.52
CA GLY A 229 -10.62 12.99 15.81
C GLY A 229 -10.20 11.52 15.97
N LEU A 230 -8.90 11.28 16.17
CA LEU A 230 -8.42 9.91 16.36
C LEU A 230 -8.83 9.35 17.73
N ASP A 231 -9.04 10.17 18.75
CA ASP A 231 -9.32 9.71 20.12
C ASP A 231 -10.66 8.98 20.24
N SER A 232 -11.66 9.38 19.45
CA SER A 232 -12.96 8.72 19.32
C SER A 232 -12.97 7.59 18.29
N ALA A 233 -11.94 7.47 17.46
CA ALA A 233 -11.94 6.59 16.31
C ALA A 233 -11.78 5.10 16.71
N PRO A 234 -12.41 4.17 15.97
CA PRO A 234 -12.21 2.73 16.18
C PRO A 234 -10.73 2.34 16.06
N ARG A 235 -10.34 1.27 16.77
CA ARG A 235 -8.98 0.72 16.71
C ARG A 235 -8.59 0.34 15.27
N LEU A 236 -9.45 -0.40 14.58
CA LEU A 236 -9.14 -1.04 13.30
C LEU A 236 -9.41 -0.11 12.11
N ILE A 237 -8.57 0.92 11.94
CA ILE A 237 -8.59 1.84 10.79
C ILE A 237 -7.18 2.09 10.25
N SER A 238 -7.05 2.45 8.97
CA SER A 238 -5.76 2.65 8.30
C SER A 238 -4.91 3.77 8.91
N ARG A 239 -5.55 4.82 9.45
CA ARG A 239 -4.85 5.91 10.15
C ARG A 239 -4.12 5.42 11.41
N ARG A 240 -4.56 4.30 11.99
CA ARG A 240 -3.92 3.62 13.13
C ARG A 240 -3.02 2.45 12.70
N ARG A 241 -2.72 2.29 11.40
CA ARG A 241 -1.89 1.21 10.82
C ARG A 241 -0.65 0.90 11.65
N ARG A 242 0.15 1.92 11.96
CA ARG A 242 1.44 1.77 12.66
C ARG A 242 1.24 1.30 14.10
N ASP A 243 0.23 1.83 14.79
CA ASP A 243 -0.10 1.42 16.16
C ASP A 243 -0.67 -0.01 16.19
N ASN A 244 -1.62 -0.31 15.31
CA ASN A 244 -2.20 -1.65 15.17
C ASN A 244 -1.14 -2.70 14.84
N PHE A 245 -0.20 -2.36 13.96
CA PHE A 245 0.90 -3.26 13.62
C PHE A 245 1.89 -3.40 14.80
N ARG A 246 2.17 -2.32 15.54
CA ARG A 246 3.04 -2.34 16.74
C ARG A 246 2.56 -3.35 17.77
N GLU A 247 1.25 -3.45 17.98
CA GLU A 247 0.64 -4.40 18.93
C GLU A 247 0.83 -5.87 18.54
N LEU A 248 1.02 -6.15 17.24
CA LEU A 248 1.11 -7.52 16.69
C LEU A 248 2.54 -7.99 16.47
N VAL A 249 3.47 -7.07 16.23
CA VAL A 249 4.80 -7.41 15.71
C VAL A 249 5.78 -7.79 16.80
N GLU A 250 6.39 -8.97 16.65
CA GLU A 250 7.60 -9.34 17.37
C GLU A 250 8.85 -9.11 16.51
N VAL A 251 9.70 -8.18 16.93
CA VAL A 251 10.95 -7.81 16.24
C VAL A 251 11.86 -9.03 15.98
N SER A 252 11.88 -9.99 16.91
CA SER A 252 12.64 -11.24 16.81
C SER A 252 12.14 -12.16 15.68
N VAL A 253 10.83 -12.10 15.38
CA VAL A 253 10.17 -12.90 14.35
C VAL A 253 10.48 -12.34 12.98
N LEU A 254 10.47 -11.01 12.80
CA LEU A 254 10.82 -10.37 11.52
C LEU A 254 12.22 -10.76 11.02
N SER A 255 13.23 -10.67 11.91
CA SER A 255 14.62 -10.99 11.55
C SER A 255 14.83 -12.46 11.18
N ARG A 256 14.16 -13.38 11.89
CA ARG A 256 14.24 -14.83 11.61
C ARG A 256 13.42 -15.21 10.37
N GLY A 257 12.27 -14.57 10.21
CA GLY A 257 11.37 -14.75 9.07
C GLY A 257 12.07 -14.47 7.75
N GLY A 258 12.78 -13.34 7.63
CA GLY A 258 13.44 -12.96 6.38
C GLY A 258 14.46 -13.97 5.86
N VAL A 259 15.35 -14.50 6.71
CA VAL A 259 16.33 -15.52 6.28
C VAL A 259 15.63 -16.81 5.83
N SER A 260 14.62 -17.24 6.57
CA SER A 260 13.85 -18.43 6.23
C SER A 260 13.06 -18.27 4.94
N SER A 261 12.54 -17.07 4.66
CA SER A 261 11.85 -16.75 3.41
C SER A 261 12.77 -16.85 2.21
N VAL A 262 13.98 -16.28 2.30
CA VAL A 262 14.96 -16.35 1.21
C VAL A 262 15.40 -17.80 0.94
N GLU A 263 15.69 -18.58 1.98
CA GLU A 263 16.04 -20.00 1.82
C GLU A 263 14.87 -20.83 1.25
N LEU A 264 13.63 -20.50 1.64
CA LEU A 264 12.43 -21.12 1.09
C LEU A 264 12.29 -20.81 -0.40
N GLN A 265 12.42 -19.54 -0.80
CA GLN A 265 12.38 -19.11 -2.20
C GLN A 265 13.41 -19.87 -3.03
N ARG A 266 14.66 -19.92 -2.57
CA ARG A 266 15.75 -20.67 -3.22
C ARG A 266 15.39 -22.12 -3.43
N ARG A 267 14.87 -22.79 -2.39
CA ARG A 267 14.47 -24.20 -2.46
C ARG A 267 13.37 -24.42 -3.48
N LEU A 268 12.37 -23.54 -3.53
CA LEU A 268 11.25 -23.64 -4.47
C LEU A 268 11.70 -23.43 -5.92
N GLU A 269 12.72 -22.60 -6.15
CA GLU A 269 13.35 -22.40 -7.45
C GLU A 269 14.42 -23.45 -7.81
N GLY A 270 14.61 -24.49 -6.99
CA GLY A 270 15.64 -25.51 -7.21
C GLY A 270 17.08 -25.02 -7.04
N ARG A 271 17.27 -23.83 -6.44
CA ARG A 271 18.59 -23.26 -6.17
C ARG A 271 19.25 -23.95 -4.96
N PRO A 272 20.59 -24.04 -4.92
CA PRO A 272 21.29 -24.60 -3.76
C PRO A 272 21.05 -23.75 -2.51
N LYS A 273 21.12 -24.42 -1.35
CA LYS A 273 21.08 -23.79 -0.03
C LYS A 273 22.13 -22.69 0.07
N MET A 274 21.82 -21.65 0.82
CA MET A 274 22.71 -20.52 1.03
C MET A 274 23.99 -20.96 1.75
N GLU A 275 25.14 -20.50 1.25
CA GLU A 275 26.41 -20.71 1.96
C GLU A 275 26.39 -20.04 3.34
N VAL A 276 27.15 -20.58 4.29
CA VAL A 276 27.21 -20.07 5.68
C VAL A 276 27.59 -18.58 5.71
N ARG A 277 28.51 -18.15 4.83
CA ARG A 277 28.95 -16.75 4.74
C ARG A 277 27.86 -15.84 4.21
N GLU A 278 27.21 -16.20 3.10
CA GLU A 278 26.09 -15.46 2.50
C GLU A 278 24.95 -15.33 3.52
N LYS A 279 24.63 -16.42 4.23
CA LYS A 279 23.60 -16.43 5.28
C LYS A 279 23.93 -15.50 6.45
N LYS A 280 25.21 -15.43 6.85
CA LYS A 280 25.66 -14.52 7.90
C LYS A 280 25.53 -13.05 7.46
N GLN A 281 25.86 -12.74 6.20
CA GLN A 281 25.71 -11.41 5.62
C GLN A 281 24.24 -10.98 5.52
N LEU A 282 23.38 -11.85 4.99
CA LEU A 282 21.94 -11.60 4.92
C LEU A 282 21.35 -11.36 6.32
N LYS A 283 21.70 -12.18 7.31
CA LYS A 283 21.25 -12.00 8.68
C LYS A 283 21.69 -10.65 9.28
N ALA A 284 22.90 -10.19 8.97
CA ALA A 284 23.39 -8.89 9.44
C ALA A 284 22.63 -7.73 8.76
N MET A 285 22.42 -7.82 7.44
CA MET A 285 21.63 -6.86 6.67
C MET A 285 20.20 -6.75 7.21
N LEU A 286 19.51 -7.89 7.39
CA LEU A 286 18.15 -7.93 7.93
C LEU A 286 18.05 -7.37 9.34
N ARG A 287 19.04 -7.63 10.20
CA ARG A 287 19.06 -7.04 11.55
C ARG A 287 19.18 -5.51 11.51
N LYS A 288 19.99 -4.96 10.59
CA LYS A 288 20.07 -3.51 10.38
C LYS A 288 18.74 -2.97 9.86
N GLY A 289 18.20 -3.63 8.84
CA GLY A 289 16.91 -3.34 8.25
C GLY A 289 15.74 -3.32 9.21
N VAL A 290 15.64 -4.32 10.09
CA VAL A 290 14.57 -4.40 11.09
C VAL A 290 14.68 -3.26 12.10
N ARG A 291 15.90 -2.83 12.48
CA ARG A 291 16.07 -1.64 13.34
C ARG A 291 15.59 -0.37 12.64
N GLU A 292 15.95 -0.21 11.36
CA GLU A 292 15.48 0.92 10.55
C GLU A 292 13.96 0.90 10.37
N PHE A 293 13.38 -0.29 10.16
CA PHE A 293 11.94 -0.48 10.05
C PHE A 293 11.22 -0.05 11.33
N VAL A 294 11.68 -0.56 12.49
CA VAL A 294 11.10 -0.20 13.78
C VAL A 294 11.24 1.30 14.02
N SER A 295 12.41 1.89 13.76
CA SER A 295 12.60 3.32 13.94
C SER A 295 11.67 4.15 13.04
N LYS A 296 11.60 3.85 11.74
CA LYS A 296 10.93 4.69 10.73
C LYS A 296 9.42 4.45 10.63
N PHE A 297 8.98 3.21 10.77
CA PHE A 297 7.59 2.80 10.53
C PHE A 297 6.81 2.50 11.81
N ILE A 298 7.50 2.26 12.93
CA ILE A 298 6.87 2.04 14.23
C ILE A 298 7.11 3.22 15.17
N GLY A 299 8.30 3.80 15.18
CA GLY A 299 8.67 4.91 16.08
C GLY A 299 8.18 6.28 15.61
N CYS A 300 8.17 6.52 14.29
CA CYS A 300 7.75 7.81 13.73
C CYS A 300 6.30 7.79 13.22
N PRO A 301 5.59 8.93 13.20
CA PRO A 301 4.34 9.07 12.47
C PRO A 301 4.57 9.06 10.95
N PRO A 302 3.54 8.78 10.13
CA PRO A 302 3.64 8.95 8.68
C PRO A 302 3.74 10.44 8.32
N ILE A 303 4.79 10.81 7.58
CA ILE A 303 4.96 12.17 7.06
C ILE A 303 4.42 12.21 5.64
N ILE A 304 3.47 13.10 5.38
CA ILE A 304 2.94 13.33 4.03
C ILE A 304 3.86 14.30 3.29
N PRO A 305 4.50 13.90 2.17
CA PRO A 305 5.47 14.75 1.48
C PRO A 305 4.82 15.96 0.80
N ARG A 306 5.62 17.00 0.55
CA ARG A 306 5.20 18.28 -0.06
C ARG A 306 4.34 18.13 -1.33
N CYS A 307 4.76 17.24 -2.22
CA CYS A 307 4.05 16.98 -3.47
C CYS A 307 2.62 16.48 -3.26
N MET A 308 2.37 15.70 -2.20
CA MET A 308 1.06 15.09 -1.94
C MET A 308 0.03 16.14 -1.54
N TRP A 309 0.41 17.17 -0.79
CA TRP A 309 -0.50 18.28 -0.49
C TRP A 309 -0.41 19.42 -1.51
N ARG A 310 0.31 19.22 -2.63
CA ARG A 310 0.55 20.19 -3.70
C ARG A 310 1.14 21.50 -3.19
N ALA A 311 2.23 21.38 -2.43
CA ALA A 311 3.02 22.52 -2.01
C ALA A 311 3.57 23.27 -3.22
N GLU A 312 3.50 24.60 -3.17
CA GLU A 312 4.31 25.44 -4.04
C GLU A 312 5.80 25.23 -3.73
N PRO A 313 6.70 25.43 -4.71
CA PRO A 313 8.14 25.38 -4.48
C PRO A 313 8.58 26.42 -3.44
N TYR A 314 9.70 26.12 -2.76
CA TYR A 314 10.42 27.12 -1.98
C TYR A 314 10.89 28.25 -2.90
N ARG A 315 10.74 29.52 -2.48
CA ARG A 315 11.23 30.69 -3.23
C ARG A 315 12.68 30.98 -2.85
N GLY A 316 13.58 30.97 -3.82
CA GLY A 316 15.01 31.18 -3.57
C GLY A 316 15.73 29.90 -3.16
N THR A 317 16.76 30.02 -2.31
CA THR A 317 17.58 28.87 -1.87
C THR A 317 17.38 28.61 -0.38
N PRO A 318 16.94 27.40 0.02
CA PRO A 318 16.71 27.10 1.43
C PRO A 318 18.03 27.10 2.21
N THR A 319 18.02 27.71 3.39
CA THR A 319 19.12 27.59 4.34
C THR A 319 19.02 26.24 5.05
N ASN A 320 20.03 25.39 4.88
CA ASN A 320 20.10 24.10 5.54
C ASN A 320 20.41 24.27 7.03
N LEU A 321 19.62 23.62 7.89
CA LEU A 321 19.85 23.61 9.32
C LEU A 321 21.03 22.71 9.68
N SER A 322 21.85 23.15 10.64
CA SER A 322 22.92 22.32 11.20
C SER A 322 22.33 21.30 12.18
N LEU A 323 22.59 20.01 11.95
CA LEU A 323 22.11 18.91 12.78
C LEU A 323 23.16 18.50 13.83
N PRO A 324 22.75 18.02 15.02
CA PRO A 324 21.37 17.88 15.50
C PRO A 324 20.76 19.22 15.96
N LEU A 325 19.43 19.35 15.83
CA LEU A 325 18.71 20.53 16.31
C LEU A 325 18.65 20.52 17.85
N SER A 326 18.91 21.68 18.47
CA SER A 326 18.92 21.84 19.94
C SER A 326 17.58 22.28 20.53
N PHE A 327 16.65 22.76 19.70
CA PHE A 327 15.37 23.31 20.13
C PHE A 327 14.22 22.75 19.29
N MET A 328 13.07 22.52 19.94
CA MET A 328 11.80 22.18 19.31
C MET A 328 10.76 23.18 19.78
N PHE A 329 10.13 23.88 18.85
CA PHE A 329 9.08 24.86 19.13
C PHE A 329 7.73 24.28 18.72
N ILE A 330 6.79 24.25 19.65
CA ILE A 330 5.43 23.76 19.42
C ILE A 330 4.53 24.96 19.17
N HIS A 331 3.85 24.96 18.01
CA HIS A 331 2.92 26.00 17.60
C HIS A 331 1.55 25.38 17.30
N HIS A 332 0.50 26.19 17.48
CA HIS A 332 -0.80 25.93 16.87
C HIS A 332 -1.02 26.89 15.69
N THR A 333 -1.83 26.50 14.72
CA THR A 333 -2.27 27.39 13.65
C THR A 333 -3.44 28.24 14.16
N PHE A 334 -3.42 29.55 13.90
CA PHE A 334 -4.57 30.42 14.21
C PHE A 334 -5.59 30.40 13.07
N ILE A 335 -5.12 30.54 11.83
CA ILE A 335 -5.91 30.40 10.60
C ILE A 335 -5.17 29.41 9.69
N PRO A 336 -5.79 28.30 9.28
CA PRO A 336 -7.12 27.83 9.67
C PRO A 336 -7.17 27.43 11.16
N GLY A 337 -8.27 27.80 11.82
CA GLY A 337 -8.44 27.63 13.27
C GLY A 337 -9.24 26.39 13.67
N GLN A 338 -9.84 25.69 12.71
CA GLN A 338 -10.55 24.44 12.96
C GLN A 338 -9.64 23.25 12.60
N PRO A 339 -9.65 22.15 13.37
CA PRO A 339 -8.94 20.94 13.01
C PRO A 339 -9.42 20.39 11.67
N CYS A 340 -8.48 20.01 10.82
CA CYS A 340 -8.77 19.28 9.60
C CYS A 340 -8.88 17.78 9.90
N LEU A 341 -9.89 17.10 9.36
CA LEU A 341 -10.18 15.68 9.67
C LEU A 341 -10.03 14.74 8.48
N THR A 342 -9.73 15.28 7.30
CA THR A 342 -9.52 14.51 6.07
C THR A 342 -8.26 14.97 5.38
N PHE A 343 -7.60 14.09 4.64
CA PHE A 343 -6.42 14.44 3.84
C PHE A 343 -6.70 15.62 2.89
N ARG A 344 -7.89 15.63 2.26
CA ARG A 344 -8.31 16.72 1.36
C ARG A 344 -8.38 18.06 2.08
N GLN A 345 -9.03 18.10 3.26
CA GLN A 345 -9.15 19.31 4.07
C GLN A 345 -7.78 19.76 4.59
N CYS A 346 -7.00 18.85 5.17
CA CYS A 346 -5.68 19.17 5.69
C CYS A 346 -4.74 19.70 4.59
N SER A 347 -4.79 19.11 3.40
CA SER A 347 -3.99 19.58 2.26
C SER A 347 -4.45 20.97 1.79
N GLN A 348 -5.74 21.26 1.80
CA GLN A 348 -6.28 22.59 1.48
C GLN A 348 -5.83 23.64 2.50
N ASP A 349 -5.88 23.28 3.78
CA ASP A 349 -5.46 24.13 4.90
C ASP A 349 -3.95 24.43 4.82
N MET A 350 -3.12 23.41 4.56
CA MET A 350 -1.69 23.57 4.32
C MET A 350 -1.39 24.52 3.15
N ARG A 351 -2.08 24.36 2.02
CA ARG A 351 -1.93 25.29 0.88
C ARG A 351 -2.40 26.71 1.19
N SER A 352 -3.47 26.86 1.97
CA SER A 352 -3.95 28.18 2.38
C SER A 352 -2.92 28.90 3.23
N MET A 353 -2.30 28.18 4.19
CA MET A 353 -1.22 28.73 5.01
C MET A 353 0.02 29.06 4.20
N GLN A 354 0.43 28.18 3.28
CA GLN A 354 1.59 28.42 2.43
C GLN A 354 1.41 29.67 1.57
N ARG A 355 0.25 29.82 0.90
CA ARG A 355 -0.07 31.02 0.13
C ARG A 355 -0.01 32.27 0.98
N PHE A 356 -0.60 32.25 2.18
CA PHE A 356 -0.51 33.40 3.09
C PHE A 356 0.93 33.76 3.47
N HIS A 357 1.76 32.75 3.77
CA HIS A 357 3.16 33.01 4.10
C HIS A 357 3.95 33.54 2.90
N GLN A 358 3.77 32.96 1.71
CA GLN A 358 4.54 33.35 0.53
C GLN A 358 4.02 34.63 -0.13
N ASP A 359 2.72 34.71 -0.41
CA ASP A 359 2.11 35.78 -1.21
C ASP A 359 1.83 37.03 -0.37
N ASP A 360 1.29 36.88 0.83
CA ASP A 360 0.92 38.02 1.67
C ASP A 360 2.07 38.49 2.58
N ARG A 361 2.85 37.57 3.15
CA ARG A 361 3.98 37.91 4.04
C ARG A 361 5.34 37.98 3.34
N GLY A 362 5.43 37.58 2.07
CA GLY A 362 6.69 37.57 1.32
C GLY A 362 7.75 36.60 1.87
N TRP A 363 7.34 35.55 2.59
CA TRP A 363 8.26 34.50 3.05
C TRP A 363 8.63 33.56 1.91
N ASP A 364 9.74 32.85 2.07
CA ASP A 364 10.21 31.92 1.04
C ASP A 364 9.35 30.64 0.96
N ASP A 365 8.69 30.26 2.05
CA ASP A 365 7.87 29.04 2.16
C ASP A 365 6.93 29.10 3.38
N ILE A 366 6.18 28.02 3.61
CA ILE A 366 5.42 27.83 4.85
C ILE A 366 6.35 27.86 6.08
N GLY A 367 5.99 28.65 7.11
CA GLY A 367 6.85 28.90 8.27
C GLY A 367 6.96 27.77 9.30
N TYR A 368 6.45 26.57 9.01
CA TYR A 368 6.48 25.41 9.91
C TYR A 368 7.25 24.25 9.26
N ARG A 369 7.89 23.41 10.08
CA ARG A 369 8.77 22.31 9.63
C ARG A 369 8.11 20.95 9.76
#